data_AF-A0A929A1K7-F1
#
_entry.id   AF-A0A929A1K7-F1
#
_cell.length_a   1.000
_cell.length_b   1.000
_cell.length_c   1.000
_cell.angle_alpha   90.00
_cell.angle_beta   90.00
_cell.angle_gamma   90.00
#
_symmetry.space_group_name_H-M   'P 1'
#
loop_
_entity.id
_entity.type
_entity.pdbx_description
1 polymer ?
#
loop_
_entity_poly.entity_id
_entity_poly.type
_entity_poly.pdbx_seq_one_letter_code
_entity_poly.pdbx_strand_id
1 'polypeptide(L)'
;MAPVPFTDREMQRAWRTNLEASMHSSRSNAHRLLLFYSIECGLKAVLMKRQSINCTNLCHEIREAQHNINKLLDYLSAGQLLKLPVQLQMDSIKIRGNEIERKLDAGKINQVWRYGGYFVHSDNRSSTLNTTEDDSIENKLMRISEWIKQELNA
;
A
#
# COMPACT_ATOMS: atom_id res chain seq x y z
N MET A 1 -11.12 -13.90 13.82
CA MET A 1 -9.81 -14.53 14.07
C MET A 1 -8.83 -13.42 14.41
N ALA A 2 -8.10 -13.52 15.52
CA ALA A 2 -7.12 -12.49 15.90
C ALA A 2 -5.93 -12.51 14.92
N PRO A 3 -5.39 -11.35 14.50
CA PRO A 3 -4.22 -11.32 13.63
C PRO A 3 -2.99 -11.90 14.33
N VAL A 4 -2.11 -12.55 13.57
CA VAL A 4 -0.84 -13.09 14.08
C VAL A 4 0.06 -11.92 14.50
N PRO A 5 0.59 -11.92 15.74
CA PRO A 5 1.51 -10.89 16.20
C PRO A 5 2.89 -11.04 15.52
N PHE A 6 3.51 -9.92 15.18
CA PHE A 6 4.86 -9.85 14.61
C PHE A 6 5.67 -8.76 15.29
N THR A 7 6.97 -9.01 15.43
CA THR A 7 7.89 -8.05 16.04
C THR A 7 8.25 -6.89 15.10
N ASP A 8 8.74 -5.79 15.66
CA ASP A 8 9.30 -4.67 14.89
C ASP A 8 10.42 -5.14 13.94
N ARG A 9 11.30 -6.03 14.41
CA ARG A 9 12.38 -6.62 13.62
C ARG A 9 11.87 -7.45 12.45
N GLU A 10 10.81 -8.23 12.65
CA GLU A 10 10.16 -8.99 11.58
C GLU A 10 9.49 -8.06 10.56
N MET A 11 8.84 -6.99 11.02
CA MET A 11 8.23 -5.99 10.12
C MET A 11 9.29 -5.27 9.27
N GLN A 12 10.41 -4.87 9.86
CA GLN A 12 11.52 -4.30 9.10
C GLN A 12 12.15 -5.31 8.12
N ARG A 13 12.26 -6.59 8.51
CA ARG A 13 12.74 -7.65 7.62
C ARG A 13 11.77 -7.83 6.43
N ALA A 14 10.47 -7.93 6.71
CA ALA A 14 9.44 -8.07 5.70
C ALA A 14 9.44 -6.89 4.71
N TRP A 15 9.63 -5.66 5.19
CA TRP A 15 9.84 -4.49 4.33
C TRP A 15 11.00 -4.70 3.36
N ARG A 16 12.20 -5.03 3.86
CA ARG A 16 13.40 -5.22 3.02
C ARG A 16 13.24 -6.37 2.02
N THR A 17 12.83 -7.55 2.50
CA THR A 17 12.72 -8.75 1.66
C THR A 17 11.63 -8.62 0.59
N ASN A 18 10.47 -8.05 0.92
CA ASN A 18 9.41 -7.85 -0.07
C ASN A 18 9.79 -6.76 -1.09
N LEU A 19 10.52 -5.71 -0.66
CA LEU A 19 11.01 -4.68 -1.57
C LEU A 19 11.96 -5.29 -2.60
N GLU A 20 12.97 -6.03 -2.12
CA GLU A 20 13.94 -6.73 -2.96
C GLU A 20 13.25 -7.70 -3.93
N ALA A 21 12.31 -8.51 -3.45
CA ALA A 21 11.55 -9.44 -4.28
C ALA A 21 10.71 -8.72 -5.34
N SER A 22 10.12 -7.56 -5.01
CA SER A 22 9.35 -6.75 -5.97
C SER A 22 10.23 -6.19 -7.09
N MET A 23 11.49 -5.86 -6.80
CA MET A 23 12.44 -5.32 -7.79
C MET A 23 12.96 -6.39 -8.76
N HIS A 24 13.03 -7.66 -8.32
CA HIS A 24 13.53 -8.77 -9.14
C HIS A 24 12.41 -9.53 -9.89
N SER A 25 11.16 -9.19 -9.62
CA SER A 25 10.00 -9.79 -10.28
C SER A 25 9.67 -9.06 -11.58
N SER A 26 9.21 -9.78 -12.60
CA SER A 26 8.65 -9.14 -13.80
C SER A 26 7.47 -8.24 -13.43
N ARG A 27 7.38 -7.08 -14.08
CA ARG A 27 6.28 -6.13 -13.84
C ARG A 27 4.94 -6.79 -14.19
N SER A 28 4.11 -6.99 -13.17
CA SER A 28 2.85 -7.73 -13.12
C SER A 28 2.01 -7.27 -11.92
N ASN A 29 0.98 -8.01 -11.51
CA ASN A 29 0.32 -7.72 -10.22
C ASN A 29 1.05 -8.32 -9.03
N ALA A 30 1.83 -9.38 -9.24
CA ALA A 30 2.58 -10.04 -8.19
C ALA A 30 3.67 -9.11 -7.62
N HIS A 31 4.42 -8.42 -8.47
CA HIS A 31 5.44 -7.48 -7.98
C HIS A 31 4.80 -6.28 -7.28
N ARG A 32 3.70 -5.71 -7.81
CA ARG A 32 2.97 -4.61 -7.17
C ARG A 32 2.46 -5.00 -5.80
N LEU A 33 1.96 -6.23 -5.66
CA LEU A 33 1.50 -6.75 -4.38
C LEU A 33 2.66 -6.93 -3.38
N LEU A 34 3.82 -7.42 -3.82
CA LEU A 34 5.02 -7.48 -2.99
C LEU A 34 5.48 -6.08 -2.56
N LEU A 35 5.50 -5.12 -3.48
CA LEU A 35 5.83 -3.73 -3.17
C LEU A 35 4.84 -3.15 -2.16
N PHE A 36 3.53 -3.36 -2.35
CA PHE A 36 2.50 -2.94 -1.40
C PHE A 36 2.78 -3.46 0.01
N TYR A 37 2.98 -4.77 0.16
CA TYR A 37 3.23 -5.37 1.46
C TYR A 37 4.57 -4.95 2.06
N SER A 38 5.57 -4.68 1.22
CA SER A 38 6.82 -4.05 1.66
C SER A 38 6.54 -2.71 2.34
N ILE A 39 5.80 -1.81 1.67
CA ILE A 39 5.48 -0.48 2.19
C ILE A 39 4.62 -0.57 3.45
N GLU A 40 3.60 -1.41 3.45
CA GLU A 40 2.74 -1.63 4.62
C GLU A 40 3.56 -2.07 5.84
N CYS A 41 4.41 -3.09 5.70
CA CYS A 41 5.27 -3.57 6.78
C CYS A 41 6.28 -2.49 7.24
N GLY A 42 6.83 -1.73 6.31
CA GLY A 42 7.77 -0.66 6.63
C GLY A 42 7.13 0.50 7.41
N LEU A 43 5.96 0.96 6.99
CA LEU A 43 5.20 1.98 7.74
C LEU A 43 4.81 1.49 9.14
N LYS A 44 4.38 0.23 9.26
CA LYS A 44 4.10 -0.40 10.56
C LYS A 44 5.34 -0.43 11.45
N ALA A 45 6.51 -0.76 10.90
CA ALA A 45 7.78 -0.74 11.63
C ALA A 45 8.16 0.67 12.11
N VAL A 46 7.99 1.70 11.27
CA VAL A 46 8.24 3.09 11.67
C VAL A 46 7.31 3.51 12.80
N LEU A 47 6.02 3.15 12.71
CA LEU A 47 5.04 3.50 13.74
C LEU A 47 5.38 2.86 15.09
N MET A 48 5.72 1.57 15.06
CA MET A 48 6.20 0.83 16.23
C MET A 48 7.46 1.45 16.83
N LYS A 49 8.44 1.84 16.01
CA LYS A 49 9.66 2.53 16.44
C LYS A 49 9.34 3.85 17.15
N ARG A 50 8.52 4.72 16.54
CA ARG A 50 8.15 6.03 17.10
C ARG A 50 7.39 5.91 18.42
N GLN A 51 6.61 4.85 18.59
CA GLN A 51 5.83 4.60 19.80
C GLN A 51 6.58 3.75 20.84
N SER A 52 7.83 3.34 20.58
CA SER A 52 8.59 2.42 21.45
C SER A 52 7.86 1.08 21.74
N ILE A 53 7.12 0.58 20.73
CA ILE A 53 6.39 -0.69 20.77
C ILE A 53 7.16 -1.72 19.95
N ASN A 54 7.24 -2.96 20.42
CA ASN A 54 8.01 -4.04 19.77
C ASN A 54 7.15 -5.14 19.14
N CYS A 55 5.81 -5.09 19.24
CA CYS A 55 4.92 -6.08 18.65
C CYS A 55 3.63 -5.46 18.06
N THR A 56 3.18 -5.94 16.91
CA THR A 56 2.02 -5.37 16.18
C THR A 56 0.71 -5.43 16.94
N ASN A 57 0.49 -6.46 17.78
CA ASN A 57 -0.74 -6.58 18.57
C ASN A 57 -0.85 -5.55 19.71
N LEU A 58 0.26 -4.88 20.04
CA LEU A 58 0.32 -3.83 21.06
C LEU A 58 0.10 -2.43 20.46
N CYS A 59 0.10 -2.28 19.13
CA CYS A 59 -0.07 -0.99 18.45
C CYS A 59 -1.51 -0.86 17.92
N HIS A 60 -2.27 0.08 18.48
CA HIS A 60 -3.69 0.26 18.17
C HIS A 60 -3.91 0.71 16.72
N GLU A 61 -3.07 1.63 16.28
CA GLU A 61 -3.11 2.28 14.98
C GLU A 61 -2.86 1.29 13.85
N ILE A 62 -1.98 0.30 14.06
CA ILE A 62 -1.79 -0.82 13.11
C ILE A 62 -3.11 -1.60 12.95
N ARG A 63 -3.80 -1.87 14.05
CA ARG A 63 -5.09 -2.56 14.04
C ARG A 63 -6.18 -1.72 13.39
N GLU A 64 -6.20 -0.41 13.57
CA GLU A 64 -7.21 0.46 12.93
C GLU A 64 -6.95 0.68 11.44
N ALA A 65 -5.68 0.87 11.07
CA ALA A 65 -5.30 1.11 9.68
C ALA A 65 -5.45 -0.14 8.81
N GLN A 66 -5.25 -1.34 9.39
CA GLN A 66 -5.25 -2.61 8.65
C GLN A 66 -4.25 -2.58 7.48
N HIS A 67 -4.75 -2.51 6.25
CA HIS A 67 -3.97 -2.41 5.01
C HIS A 67 -4.01 -1.01 4.38
N ASN A 68 -4.66 -0.03 5.02
CA ASN A 68 -4.81 1.31 4.45
C ASN A 68 -3.52 2.12 4.66
N ILE A 69 -2.70 2.20 3.60
CA ILE A 69 -1.44 2.96 3.57
C ILE A 69 -1.65 4.44 3.92
N ASN A 70 -2.72 5.07 3.43
CA ASN A 70 -2.99 6.47 3.74
C ASN A 70 -3.28 6.69 5.23
N LYS A 71 -4.01 5.76 5.88
CA LYS A 71 -4.22 5.81 7.34
C LYS A 71 -2.90 5.64 8.11
N LEU A 72 -2.03 4.71 7.69
CA LEU A 72 -0.71 4.55 8.31
C LEU A 72 0.13 5.84 8.18
N LEU A 73 0.13 6.47 7.00
CA LEU A 73 0.81 7.76 6.78
C LEU A 73 0.22 8.90 7.61
N ASP A 74 -1.09 8.88 7.86
CA ASP A 74 -1.78 9.85 8.74
C ASP A 74 -1.32 9.72 10.19
N TYR A 75 -1.30 8.50 10.76
CA TYR A 75 -0.77 8.27 12.10
C TYR A 75 0.70 8.66 12.23
N LEU A 76 1.46 8.58 11.13
CA LEU A 76 2.86 8.98 11.06
C LEU A 76 3.05 10.48 10.76
N SER A 77 1.99 11.25 10.50
CA SER A 77 2.08 12.65 10.07
C SER A 77 3.09 12.86 8.91
N ALA A 78 3.16 11.90 7.98
CA ALA A 78 4.18 11.84 6.93
C ALA A 78 4.01 12.88 5.80
N GLY A 79 2.93 13.66 5.84
CA GLY A 79 2.62 14.72 4.88
C GLY A 79 1.82 14.25 3.66
N GLN A 80 1.14 15.20 3.00
CA GLN A 80 0.19 14.90 1.91
C GLN A 80 0.86 14.44 0.61
N LEU A 81 2.12 14.83 0.37
CA LEU A 81 2.84 14.50 -0.86
C LEU A 81 3.10 12.99 -1.03
N LEU A 82 3.11 12.25 0.07
CA LEU A 82 3.30 10.80 0.07
C LEU A 82 1.99 10.01 -0.09
N LYS A 83 0.82 10.66 0.07
CA LYS A 83 -0.45 9.95 0.03
C LYS A 83 -0.75 9.36 -1.35
N LEU A 84 -1.29 8.14 -1.32
CA LEU A 84 -1.92 7.51 -2.46
C LEU A 84 -3.24 8.25 -2.80
N PRO A 85 -3.74 8.13 -4.04
CA PRO A 85 -5.04 8.71 -4.41
C PRO A 85 -6.14 8.36 -3.41
N VAL A 86 -6.97 9.34 -3.05
CA VAL A 86 -8.05 9.16 -2.06
C VAL A 86 -9.17 8.29 -2.61
N GLN A 87 -9.41 8.39 -3.92
CA GLN A 87 -10.39 7.62 -4.64
C GLN A 87 -9.73 6.93 -5.82
N LEU A 88 -9.91 5.62 -5.88
CA LEU A 88 -9.46 4.75 -6.97
C LEU A 88 -10.67 4.09 -7.61
N GLN A 89 -10.54 3.69 -8.87
CA GLN A 89 -11.63 3.09 -9.63
C GLN A 89 -11.14 1.88 -10.42
N MET A 90 -11.98 0.85 -10.49
CA MET A 90 -11.87 -0.25 -11.46
C MET A 90 -13.04 -0.19 -12.43
N ASP A 91 -12.97 -0.93 -13.53
CA ASP A 91 -14.11 -1.12 -14.43
C ASP A 91 -15.37 -1.56 -13.68
N SER A 92 -16.54 -1.09 -14.09
CA SER A 92 -17.81 -1.60 -13.56
C SER A 92 -18.00 -3.07 -13.93
N ILE A 93 -18.73 -3.80 -13.10
CA ILE A 93 -19.13 -5.20 -13.39
C ILE A 93 -20.65 -5.31 -13.42
N LYS A 94 -21.17 -6.33 -14.11
CA LYS A 94 -22.60 -6.67 -14.08
C LYS A 94 -22.83 -7.91 -13.23
N ILE A 95 -23.66 -7.80 -12.20
CA ILE A 95 -24.11 -8.94 -11.39
C ILE A 95 -25.63 -8.99 -11.46
N ARG A 96 -26.16 -10.12 -11.97
CA ARG A 96 -27.62 -10.34 -12.14
C ARG A 96 -28.33 -9.19 -12.89
N GLY A 97 -27.68 -8.66 -13.93
CA GLY A 97 -28.20 -7.56 -14.74
C GLY A 97 -27.97 -6.16 -14.18
N ASN A 98 -27.57 -6.02 -12.92
CA ASN A 98 -27.27 -4.73 -12.31
C ASN A 98 -25.80 -4.36 -12.52
N GLU A 99 -25.55 -3.15 -12.99
CA GLU A 99 -24.21 -2.57 -13.03
C GLU A 99 -23.76 -2.16 -11.63
N ILE A 100 -22.54 -2.54 -11.26
CA ILE A 100 -21.92 -2.24 -9.98
C ILE A 100 -20.62 -1.50 -10.25
N GLU A 101 -20.60 -0.23 -9.85
CA GLU A 101 -19.38 0.57 -9.82
C GLU A 101 -18.43 0.06 -8.73
N ARG A 102 -17.13 0.07 -9.04
CA ARG A 102 -16.07 -0.35 -8.11
C ARG A 102 -15.15 0.81 -7.76
N LYS A 103 -15.65 1.68 -6.88
CA LYS A 103 -14.88 2.78 -6.24
C LYS A 103 -14.24 2.28 -4.95
N LEU A 104 -12.95 2.57 -4.78
CA LEU A 104 -12.10 1.95 -3.76
C LEU A 104 -11.21 3.01 -3.10
N ASP A 105 -10.78 2.72 -1.88
CA ASP A 105 -9.74 3.49 -1.18
C ASP A 105 -8.40 2.73 -1.20
N ALA A 106 -7.37 3.38 -0.64
CA ALA A 106 -6.03 2.80 -0.53
C ALA A 106 -5.97 1.47 0.27
N GLY A 107 -6.95 1.20 1.13
CA GLY A 107 -7.04 -0.04 1.90
C GLY A 107 -7.51 -1.25 1.10
N LYS A 108 -7.91 -1.06 -0.16
CA LYS A 108 -8.35 -2.14 -1.06
C LYS A 108 -7.35 -2.47 -2.17
N ILE A 109 -6.27 -1.71 -2.31
CA ILE A 109 -5.26 -1.89 -3.37
C ILE A 109 -4.71 -3.32 -3.38
N ASN A 110 -4.37 -3.87 -2.21
CA ASN A 110 -3.88 -5.25 -2.13
C ASN A 110 -4.88 -6.27 -2.69
N GLN A 111 -6.18 -6.07 -2.49
CA GLN A 111 -7.21 -6.97 -3.01
C GLN A 111 -7.29 -6.90 -4.52
N VAL A 112 -7.22 -5.68 -5.08
CA VAL A 112 -7.24 -5.47 -6.53
C VAL A 112 -6.11 -6.26 -7.18
N TRP A 113 -4.87 -6.04 -6.75
CA TRP A 113 -3.73 -6.73 -7.34
C TRP A 113 -3.73 -8.23 -7.04
N ARG A 114 -4.10 -8.65 -5.82
CA ARG A 114 -4.20 -10.07 -5.46
C ARG A 114 -5.17 -10.85 -6.34
N TYR A 115 -6.26 -10.23 -6.78
CA TYR A 115 -7.27 -10.87 -7.62
C TYR A 115 -7.12 -10.53 -9.12
N GLY A 116 -5.96 -10.02 -9.54
CA GLY A 116 -5.68 -9.76 -10.96
C GLY A 116 -6.38 -8.54 -11.55
N GLY A 117 -6.93 -7.65 -10.71
CA GLY A 117 -7.54 -6.40 -11.14
C GLY A 117 -6.53 -5.30 -11.45
N TYR A 118 -7.00 -4.28 -12.15
CA TYR A 118 -6.26 -3.07 -12.52
C TYR A 118 -7.11 -1.83 -12.26
N PHE A 119 -6.45 -0.69 -12.07
CA PHE A 119 -7.12 0.58 -11.89
C PHE A 119 -7.32 1.29 -13.22
N VAL A 120 -8.46 1.96 -13.37
CA VAL A 120 -8.74 2.85 -14.49
C VAL A 120 -8.52 4.29 -14.06
N HIS A 121 -8.09 5.14 -15.00
CA HIS A 121 -7.95 6.57 -14.73
C HIS A 121 -9.30 7.18 -14.39
N SER A 122 -9.38 7.95 -13.31
CA SER A 122 -10.62 8.65 -12.94
C SER A 122 -10.94 9.82 -13.87
N ASP A 123 -9.94 10.36 -14.58
CA ASP A 123 -10.10 11.48 -15.50
C ASP A 123 -9.82 11.05 -16.95
N ASN A 124 -10.81 11.23 -17.83
CA ASN A 124 -10.71 11.08 -19.30
C ASN A 124 -9.79 12.12 -19.98
N ARG A 125 -8.76 12.64 -19.30
CA ARG A 125 -7.79 13.54 -19.91
C ARG A 125 -6.67 12.72 -20.52
N SER A 126 -6.85 12.45 -21.82
CA SER A 126 -5.84 12.10 -22.82
C SER A 126 -4.42 12.06 -22.26
N SER A 127 -3.96 10.87 -21.89
CA SER A 127 -2.62 10.62 -21.41
C SER A 127 -1.64 10.77 -22.58
N THR A 128 -0.96 11.91 -22.66
CA THR A 128 0.20 12.12 -23.56
C THR A 128 1.43 11.32 -23.11
N LEU A 129 1.33 10.54 -22.05
CA LEU A 129 2.36 9.64 -21.51
C LEU A 129 1.74 8.27 -21.24
N ASN A 130 2.42 7.20 -21.66
CA ASN A 130 2.01 5.79 -21.53
C ASN A 130 2.01 5.26 -20.07
N THR A 131 1.68 6.09 -19.08
CA THR A 131 1.70 5.73 -17.65
C THR A 131 0.30 5.31 -17.21
N THR A 132 0.16 4.09 -16.71
CA THR A 132 -1.11 3.60 -16.16
C THR A 132 -1.34 4.12 -14.73
N GLU A 133 -2.59 4.05 -14.23
CA GLU A 133 -2.90 4.43 -12.85
C GLU A 133 -2.12 3.53 -11.86
N ASP A 134 -2.01 2.24 -12.19
CA ASP A 134 -1.18 1.28 -11.47
C ASP A 134 0.30 1.70 -11.40
N ASP A 135 0.87 2.22 -12.49
CA ASP A 135 2.26 2.71 -12.51
C ASP A 135 2.43 3.97 -11.67
N SER A 136 1.43 4.85 -11.64
CA SER A 136 1.41 6.02 -10.76
C SER A 136 1.41 5.63 -9.29
N ILE A 137 0.59 4.64 -8.91
CA ILE A 137 0.56 4.10 -7.54
C ILE A 137 1.90 3.44 -7.20
N GLU A 138 2.46 2.63 -8.09
CA GLU A 138 3.77 1.97 -7.90
C GLU A 138 4.87 3.01 -7.64
N ASN A 139 4.93 4.08 -8.43
CA ASN A 139 5.90 5.16 -8.25
C ASN A 139 5.73 5.87 -6.90
N LYS A 140 4.50 6.07 -6.43
CA LYS A 140 4.25 6.62 -5.09
C LYS A 140 4.71 5.67 -3.99
N LEU A 141 4.43 4.37 -4.10
CA LEU A 141 4.91 3.36 -3.16
C LEU A 141 6.43 3.37 -3.05
N MET A 142 7.15 3.49 -4.18
CA MET A 142 8.61 3.63 -4.17
C MET A 142 9.10 4.87 -3.41
N ARG A 143 8.44 6.02 -3.57
CA ARG A 143 8.76 7.23 -2.79
C ARG A 143 8.52 7.04 -1.30
N ILE A 144 7.44 6.34 -0.93
CA ILE A 144 7.17 6.00 0.48
C ILE A 144 8.26 5.07 1.01
N SER A 145 8.79 4.14 0.22
CA SER A 145 9.91 3.27 0.63
C SER A 145 11.16 4.05 1.00
N GLU A 146 11.53 5.06 0.20
CA GLU A 146 12.67 5.92 0.50
C GLU A 146 12.44 6.74 1.78
N TRP A 147 11.21 7.20 2.00
CA TRP A 147 10.84 7.86 3.26
C TRP A 147 10.94 6.91 4.47
N ILE A 148 10.44 5.67 4.36
CA ILE A 148 10.57 4.64 5.40
C ILE A 148 12.05 4.40 5.74
N LYS A 149 12.92 4.34 4.73
CA LYS A 149 14.36 4.15 4.91
C LYS A 149 14.98 5.27 5.72
N GLN A 150 14.60 6.52 5.48
CA GLN A 150 15.06 7.68 6.25
C GLN A 150 14.61 7.55 7.72
N GLU A 151 13.34 7.23 7.95
CA GLU A 151 12.76 7.12 9.30
C GLU A 151 13.34 5.97 10.13
N LEU A 152 13.65 4.83 9.51
CA LEU A 152 14.22 3.69 10.22
C LEU A 152 15.72 3.87 10.52
N ASN A 153 16.43 4.67 9.72
CA ASN A 153 17.86 4.93 9.91
C ASN A 153 18.17 6.18 10.76
N ALA A 154 17.18 7.06 10.99
CA ALA A 154 17.29 8.20 11.90
C ALA A 154 17.32 7.78 13.38
#